data_AF-A0A149V5V9-F1
#
_entry.id   AF-A0A149V5V9-F1
#
_cell.length_a   1.000
_cell.length_b   1.000
_cell.length_c   1.000
_cell.angle_alpha   90.00
_cell.angle_beta   90.00
_cell.angle_gamma   90.00
#
_symmetry.space_group_name_H-M   'P 1'
#
loop_
_entity.id
_entity.type
_entity.pdbx_description
1 polymer ?
#
loop_
_entity_poly.entity_id
_entity_poly.type
_entity_poly.pdbx_seq_one_letter_code
_entity_poly.pdbx_strand_id
1 'polypeptide(L)'
;MMDGLTLTTERIMLALLLGGIAYGCVIVLAPFSSAILWAGVLTYATWPVFQHLRRRMSALAASLVMTCLCAVGFVIPLAFLASTTIAASPRWASRLNALFSFSHHLPPPPGWLTNIPMVGQDLAGQWQHWSHDVDHLGASLRPYAGDIIQSLLVLFMQVANGALHLVMALFIAFFFWLSGSSLGDTLKAVITRIAGPHAGRHLHIIGGTVRGTVYGILGTAIIQGILTGIGFWLTGLSEPVMFGVLAAFLAVLPIGAPLVWVPASLWLLAD
;
A
#
# COMPACT_ATOMS: atom_id res chain seq x y z
N MET A 1 -60.21 15.27 -13.51
CA MET A 1 -59.36 14.38 -14.35
C MET A 1 -58.06 15.08 -14.80
N MET A 2 -58.06 16.40 -15.04
CA MET A 2 -56.85 17.16 -15.39
C MET A 2 -55.82 17.29 -14.24
N ASP A 3 -56.25 17.37 -12.98
CA ASP A 3 -55.33 17.51 -11.83
C ASP A 3 -54.49 16.24 -11.52
N GLY A 4 -54.96 15.06 -11.94
CA GLY A 4 -54.19 13.82 -11.78
C GLY A 4 -53.02 13.70 -12.76
N LEU A 5 -53.14 14.34 -13.93
CA LEU A 5 -52.11 14.35 -14.98
C LEU A 5 -50.98 15.33 -14.67
N THR A 6 -51.28 16.50 -14.08
CA THR A 6 -50.28 17.49 -13.68
C THR A 6 -49.38 16.96 -12.55
N LEU A 7 -49.96 16.33 -11.52
CA LEU A 7 -49.23 15.67 -10.43
C LEU A 7 -48.30 14.54 -10.89
N THR A 8 -48.71 13.79 -11.92
CA THR A 8 -47.89 12.70 -12.48
C THR A 8 -46.74 13.25 -13.32
N THR A 9 -46.98 14.31 -14.08
CA THR A 9 -45.95 14.96 -14.93
C THR A 9 -44.87 15.64 -14.09
N GLU A 10 -45.25 16.35 -13.02
CA GLU A 10 -44.30 16.98 -12.09
C GLU A 10 -43.40 15.96 -11.39
N ARG A 11 -43.98 14.83 -10.94
CA ARG A 11 -43.21 13.74 -10.32
C ARG A 11 -42.24 13.08 -11.29
N ILE A 12 -42.64 12.86 -12.54
CA ILE A 12 -41.75 12.31 -13.58
C ILE A 12 -40.62 13.29 -13.87
N MET A 13 -40.92 14.58 -14.01
CA MET A 13 -39.92 15.61 -14.25
C MET A 13 -38.93 15.71 -13.08
N LEU A 14 -39.39 15.73 -11.83
CA LEU A 14 -38.54 15.70 -10.64
C LEU A 14 -37.68 14.44 -10.56
N ALA A 15 -38.24 13.27 -10.87
CA ALA A 15 -37.50 12.02 -10.89
C ALA A 15 -36.42 12.01 -11.98
N LEU A 16 -36.72 12.56 -13.16
CA LEU A 16 -35.77 12.71 -14.26
C LEU A 16 -34.65 13.70 -13.90
N LEU A 17 -34.99 14.81 -13.24
CA LEU A 17 -34.03 15.82 -12.78
C LEU A 17 -33.11 15.26 -11.70
N LEU A 18 -33.68 14.61 -10.68
CA LEU A 18 -32.93 13.90 -9.64
C LEU A 18 -32.05 12.79 -10.22
N GLY A 19 -32.58 12.01 -11.17
CA GLY A 19 -31.83 10.98 -11.89
C GLY A 19 -30.67 11.55 -12.68
N GLY A 20 -30.89 12.67 -13.38
CA GLY A 20 -29.85 13.39 -14.13
C GLY A 20 -28.76 13.97 -13.23
N ILE A 21 -29.14 14.58 -12.10
CA ILE A 21 -28.19 15.09 -11.09
C ILE A 21 -27.39 13.93 -10.50
N ALA A 22 -28.06 12.84 -10.10
CA ALA A 22 -27.38 11.67 -9.55
C ALA A 22 -26.39 11.05 -10.55
N TYR A 23 -26.80 10.92 -11.81
CA TYR A 23 -25.94 10.44 -12.89
C TYR A 23 -24.74 11.36 -13.14
N GLY A 24 -24.97 12.68 -13.17
CA GLY A 24 -23.91 13.67 -13.29
C GLY A 24 -22.91 13.61 -12.13
N CYS A 25 -23.40 13.48 -10.89
CA CYS A 25 -22.55 13.28 -9.72
C CYS A 25 -21.70 12.01 -9.84
N VAL A 26 -22.27 10.89 -10.30
CA VAL A 26 -21.52 9.64 -10.49
C VAL A 26 -20.42 9.81 -11.53
N ILE A 27 -20.69 10.47 -12.66
CA ILE A 27 -19.67 10.72 -13.69
C ILE A 27 -18.52 11.58 -13.15
N VAL A 28 -18.83 12.65 -12.42
CA VAL A 28 -17.82 13.55 -11.85
C VAL A 28 -16.99 12.85 -10.77
N LEU A 29 -17.62 11.98 -9.98
CA LEU A 29 -16.95 11.22 -8.91
C LEU A 29 -16.21 9.98 -9.43
N ALA A 30 -16.59 9.42 -10.57
CA ALA A 30 -15.99 8.22 -11.17
C ALA A 30 -14.46 8.26 -11.27
N PRO A 31 -13.81 9.34 -11.78
CA PRO A 31 -12.34 9.40 -11.82
C PRO A 31 -11.69 9.39 -10.42
N PHE A 32 -12.43 9.81 -9.39
CA PHE A 32 -11.96 9.83 -8.00
C PHE A 32 -12.43 8.62 -7.18
N SER A 33 -13.09 7.65 -7.81
CA SER A 33 -13.64 6.46 -7.13
C SER A 33 -12.60 5.74 -6.28
N SER A 34 -11.39 5.54 -6.83
CA SER A 34 -10.26 4.96 -6.09
C SER A 34 -9.90 5.76 -4.83
N ALA A 35 -9.77 7.09 -4.94
CA ALA A 35 -9.45 7.95 -3.81
C ALA A 35 -10.58 7.98 -2.76
N ILE A 36 -11.84 7.99 -3.19
CA ILE A 36 -13.02 7.93 -2.31
C ILE A 36 -13.06 6.61 -1.54
N LEU A 37 -12.78 5.48 -2.21
CA LEU A 37 -12.73 4.17 -1.57
C LEU A 37 -11.63 4.12 -0.51
N TRP A 38 -10.41 4.55 -0.84
CA TRP A 38 -9.31 4.62 0.13
C TRP A 38 -9.62 5.57 1.29
N ALA A 39 -10.23 6.73 1.02
CA ALA A 39 -10.69 7.64 2.05
C ALA A 39 -11.71 6.99 2.99
N GLY A 40 -12.67 6.25 2.43
CA GLY A 40 -13.67 5.50 3.20
C GLY A 40 -13.04 4.43 4.08
N VAL A 41 -12.15 3.61 3.52
CA VAL A 41 -11.41 2.57 4.26
C VAL A 41 -10.58 3.19 5.38
N LEU A 42 -9.78 4.23 5.07
CA LEU A 42 -8.93 4.91 6.04
C LEU A 42 -9.77 5.52 7.16
N THR A 43 -10.82 6.27 6.82
CA THR A 43 -11.71 6.92 7.80
C THR A 43 -12.39 5.87 8.67
N TYR A 44 -12.89 4.78 8.09
CA TYR A 44 -13.59 3.73 8.82
C TYR A 44 -12.67 2.95 9.78
N ALA A 45 -11.45 2.63 9.33
CA ALA A 45 -10.43 1.96 10.12
C ALA A 45 -9.93 2.85 11.26
N THR A 46 -9.71 4.13 11.00
CA THR A 46 -9.21 5.10 11.98
C THR A 46 -10.30 5.74 12.85
N TRP A 47 -11.57 5.48 12.55
CA TRP A 47 -12.73 6.00 13.28
C TRP A 47 -12.65 5.85 14.81
N PRO A 48 -12.24 4.70 15.40
CA PRO A 48 -12.11 4.61 16.85
C PRO A 48 -11.09 5.62 17.40
N VAL A 49 -9.96 5.84 16.72
CA VAL A 49 -8.96 6.81 17.15
C VAL A 49 -9.50 8.25 17.01
N PHE A 50 -10.19 8.54 15.90
CA PHE A 50 -10.87 9.82 15.71
C PHE A 50 -11.90 10.11 16.82
N GLN A 51 -12.68 9.11 17.24
CA GLN A 51 -13.65 9.25 18.34
C GLN A 51 -12.97 9.55 19.68
N HIS A 52 -11.79 8.98 19.95
CA HIS A 52 -11.01 9.32 21.15
C HIS A 52 -10.52 10.76 21.12
N LEU A 53 -10.09 11.26 19.96
CA LEU A 53 -9.74 12.67 19.77
C LEU A 53 -10.95 13.58 19.93
N ARG A 54 -12.08 13.25 19.29
CA ARG A 54 -13.33 14.03 19.33
C ARG A 54 -13.89 14.21 20.76
N ARG A 55 -13.54 13.33 21.71
CA ARG A 55 -13.89 13.51 23.13
C ARG A 55 -13.14 14.67 23.79
N ARG A 56 -12.00 15.09 23.25
CA ARG A 56 -11.12 16.14 23.83
C ARG A 56 -11.08 17.44 23.03
N MET A 57 -11.55 17.44 21.78
CA MET A 57 -11.46 18.59 20.88
C MET A 57 -12.65 18.67 19.93
N SER A 58 -12.84 19.84 19.30
CA SER A 58 -13.90 20.05 18.33
C SER A 58 -13.75 19.15 17.10
N ALA A 59 -14.84 18.94 16.35
CA ALA A 59 -14.83 18.08 15.16
C ALA A 59 -13.77 18.52 14.13
N LEU A 60 -13.62 19.83 13.91
CA LEU A 60 -12.65 20.38 12.98
C LEU A 60 -11.20 20.14 13.44
N ALA A 61 -10.92 20.35 14.74
CA ALA A 61 -9.59 20.08 15.29
C ALA A 61 -9.25 18.58 15.25
N ALA A 62 -10.20 17.70 15.62
CA ALA A 62 -10.01 16.26 15.55
C ALA A 62 -9.72 15.79 14.12
N SER A 63 -10.45 16.31 13.13
CA SER A 63 -10.24 15.94 11.73
C SER A 63 -8.88 16.41 11.23
N LEU A 64 -8.47 17.65 11.54
CA LEU A 64 -7.14 18.15 11.16
C LEU A 64 -6.01 17.35 11.79
N VAL A 65 -6.10 17.03 13.08
CA VAL A 65 -5.08 16.20 13.74
C VAL A 65 -5.03 14.82 13.11
N MET A 66 -6.18 14.22 12.78
CA MET A 66 -6.21 12.90 12.16
C MET A 66 -5.64 12.89 10.74
N THR A 67 -5.98 13.91 9.94
CA THR A 67 -5.36 14.16 8.63
C THR A 67 -3.84 14.32 8.78
N CYS A 68 -3.36 15.08 9.76
CA CYS A 68 -1.94 15.26 10.00
C CYS A 68 -1.24 13.95 10.40
N LEU A 69 -1.82 13.18 11.34
CA LEU A 69 -1.29 11.89 11.75
C LEU A 69 -1.18 10.90 10.59
N CYS A 70 -2.22 10.81 9.74
CA CYS A 70 -2.18 9.97 8.55
C CYS A 70 -1.23 10.51 7.47
N ALA A 71 -1.08 11.83 7.32
CA ALA A 71 -0.08 12.42 6.42
C ALA A 71 1.33 12.05 6.86
N VAL A 72 1.62 12.16 8.16
CA VAL A 72 2.92 11.77 8.73
C VAL A 72 3.14 10.26 8.59
N GLY A 73 2.11 9.45 8.83
CA GLY A 73 2.22 7.98 8.77
C GLY A 73 2.35 7.40 7.36
N PHE A 74 1.76 8.04 6.35
CA PHE A 74 1.72 7.49 4.98
C PHE A 74 2.36 8.40 3.93
N VAL A 75 2.04 9.70 3.93
CA VAL A 75 2.51 10.63 2.89
C VAL A 75 4.00 10.92 3.06
N ILE A 76 4.50 11.11 4.28
CA ILE A 76 5.93 11.38 4.50
C ILE A 76 6.82 10.19 4.08
N PRO A 77 6.57 8.93 4.52
CA PRO A 77 7.36 7.79 4.07
C PRO A 77 7.35 7.61 2.55
N LEU A 78 6.20 7.87 1.92
CA LEU A 78 6.08 7.76 0.47
C LEU A 78 6.78 8.91 -0.27
N ALA A 79 6.71 10.13 0.26
CA ALA A 79 7.46 11.28 -0.26
C ALA A 79 8.97 11.09 -0.11
N PHE A 80 9.41 10.50 1.00
CA PHE A 80 10.80 10.07 1.20
C PHE A 80 11.21 9.09 0.09
N LEU A 81 10.43 8.03 -0.14
CA LEU A 81 10.69 7.04 -1.20
C LEU A 81 10.71 7.68 -2.60
N ALA A 82 9.81 8.62 -2.88
CA ALA A 82 9.78 9.34 -4.15
C ALA A 82 11.05 10.18 -4.34
N SER A 83 11.51 10.87 -3.29
CA SER A 83 12.70 11.72 -3.35
C SER A 83 13.98 10.91 -3.56
N THR A 84 14.13 9.76 -2.90
CA THR A 84 15.29 8.88 -3.08
C THR A 84 15.31 8.25 -4.47
N THR A 85 14.14 7.89 -5.02
CA THR A 85 14.04 7.29 -6.36
C THR A 85 14.41 8.29 -7.46
N ILE A 86 13.87 9.53 -7.39
CA ILE A 86 14.14 10.58 -8.38
C ILE A 86 15.61 11.00 -8.33
N ALA A 87 16.16 11.23 -7.14
CA ALA A 87 17.54 11.65 -6.96
C ALA A 87 18.56 10.58 -7.37
N ALA A 88 18.16 9.31 -7.35
CA ALA A 88 19.06 8.20 -7.55
C ALA A 88 18.90 7.51 -8.93
N SER A 89 17.94 7.91 -9.76
CA SER A 89 17.67 7.33 -11.09
C SER A 89 18.92 7.03 -11.96
N PRO A 90 19.91 7.95 -12.13
CA PRO A 90 21.13 7.64 -12.89
C PRO A 90 22.09 6.69 -12.16
N ARG A 91 22.14 6.76 -10.83
CA ARG A 91 23.00 5.92 -9.97
C ARG A 91 22.48 4.50 -9.84
N TRP A 92 21.17 4.32 -9.79
CA TRP A 92 20.52 3.01 -9.76
C TRP A 92 20.61 2.34 -11.12
N ALA A 93 20.31 3.04 -12.21
CA ALA A 93 20.42 2.45 -13.54
C ALA A 93 21.86 2.00 -13.87
N SER A 94 22.87 2.80 -13.50
CA SER A 94 24.28 2.44 -13.70
C SER A 94 24.75 1.31 -12.78
N ARG A 95 24.35 1.31 -11.49
CA ARG A 95 24.68 0.21 -10.57
C ARG A 95 23.97 -1.09 -10.92
N LEU A 96 22.69 -1.05 -11.26
CA LEU A 96 21.93 -2.22 -11.72
C LEU A 96 22.53 -2.81 -13.00
N ASN A 97 22.98 -2.00 -13.95
CA ASN A 97 23.74 -2.48 -15.11
C ASN A 97 25.09 -3.11 -14.71
N ALA A 98 25.77 -2.58 -13.69
CA ALA A 98 26.98 -3.18 -13.13
C ALA A 98 26.70 -4.54 -12.44
N LEU A 99 25.54 -4.70 -11.78
CA LEU A 99 25.13 -5.97 -11.14
C LEU A 99 25.07 -7.13 -12.14
N PHE A 100 24.53 -6.90 -13.34
CA PHE A 100 24.35 -7.97 -14.34
C PHE A 100 25.53 -8.15 -15.29
N SER A 101 26.46 -7.20 -15.31
CA SER A 101 27.78 -7.39 -15.92
C SER A 101 28.78 -8.05 -14.96
N PHE A 102 28.47 -8.12 -13.66
CA PHE A 102 29.25 -8.84 -12.65
C PHE A 102 29.30 -10.33 -13.00
N SER A 103 30.50 -10.74 -13.39
CA SER A 103 30.86 -12.10 -13.77
C SER A 103 31.95 -12.54 -12.81
N HIS A 104 31.62 -12.82 -11.56
CA HIS A 104 32.47 -13.64 -10.70
C HIS A 104 31.67 -14.21 -9.54
N HIS A 105 31.68 -15.54 -9.47
CA HIS A 105 31.53 -16.48 -8.34
C HIS A 105 30.74 -15.98 -7.13
N LEU A 106 29.71 -16.74 -6.72
CA LEU A 106 29.12 -16.55 -5.38
C LEU A 106 30.23 -16.55 -4.31
N PRO A 107 30.11 -15.70 -3.28
CA PRO A 107 31.10 -15.66 -2.21
C PRO A 107 31.25 -17.06 -1.58
N PRO A 108 32.48 -17.45 -1.21
CA PRO A 108 32.72 -18.74 -0.57
C PRO A 108 31.90 -18.85 0.73
N PRO A 109 31.52 -20.07 1.14
CA PRO A 109 30.67 -20.29 2.30
C PRO A 109 31.21 -19.53 3.51
N PRO A 110 30.33 -18.82 4.26
CA PRO A 110 30.76 -18.05 5.42
C PRO A 110 31.52 -18.95 6.41
N GLY A 111 32.68 -18.51 6.92
CA GLY A 111 33.51 -19.35 7.81
C GLY A 111 32.84 -19.78 9.12
N TRP A 112 31.73 -19.14 9.50
CA TRP A 112 30.90 -19.55 10.63
C TRP A 112 30.06 -20.80 10.36
N LEU A 113 29.72 -21.08 9.09
CA LEU A 113 28.94 -22.26 8.71
C LEU A 113 29.71 -23.55 9.02
N THR A 114 31.02 -23.56 8.74
CA THR A 114 31.91 -24.71 8.93
C THR A 114 32.18 -25.01 10.41
N ASN A 115 31.94 -24.04 11.30
CA ASN A 115 32.21 -24.15 12.74
C ASN A 115 31.02 -24.75 13.53
N ILE A 116 29.90 -25.08 12.88
CA ILE A 116 28.73 -25.68 13.53
C ILE A 116 28.98 -27.19 13.72
N PRO A 117 29.10 -27.71 14.96
CA PRO A 117 29.29 -29.15 15.19
C PRO A 117 28.09 -29.95 14.66
N MET A 118 28.38 -31.11 14.06
CA MET A 118 27.46 -32.04 13.36
C MET A 118 26.89 -31.62 12.00
N VAL A 119 26.58 -30.34 11.75
CA VAL A 119 25.84 -29.94 10.51
C VAL A 119 26.65 -29.03 9.58
N GLY A 120 27.78 -28.48 10.06
CA GLY A 120 28.53 -27.46 9.32
C GLY A 120 29.17 -27.94 8.02
N GLN A 121 29.65 -29.20 7.96
CA GLN A 121 30.27 -29.76 6.76
C GLN A 121 29.23 -30.11 5.68
N ASP A 122 28.06 -30.63 6.09
CA ASP A 122 26.97 -30.94 5.17
C ASP A 122 26.36 -29.66 4.59
N LEU A 123 26.16 -28.62 5.41
CA LEU A 123 25.68 -27.31 4.96
C LEU A 123 26.69 -26.61 4.04
N ALA A 124 27.99 -26.73 4.31
CA ALA A 124 29.03 -26.20 3.44
C ALA A 124 29.08 -26.94 2.09
N GLY A 125 28.93 -28.27 2.09
CA GLY A 125 28.81 -29.07 0.86
C GLY A 125 27.58 -28.72 0.04
N GLN A 126 26.44 -28.49 0.72
CA GLN A 126 25.20 -28.05 0.07
C GLN A 126 25.34 -26.63 -0.51
N TRP A 127 25.99 -25.70 0.21
CA TRP A 127 26.30 -24.35 -0.27
C TRP A 127 27.17 -24.39 -1.53
N GLN A 128 28.17 -25.27 -1.57
CA GLN A 128 29.02 -25.46 -2.74
C GLN A 128 28.22 -25.97 -3.94
N HIS A 129 27.30 -26.91 -3.74
CA HIS A 129 26.42 -27.43 -4.80
C HIS A 129 25.47 -26.35 -5.31
N TRP A 130 24.85 -25.59 -4.41
CA TRP A 130 23.97 -24.47 -4.74
C TRP A 130 24.73 -23.35 -5.44
N SER A 131 25.98 -23.07 -5.06
CA SER A 131 26.79 -22.07 -5.75
C SER A 131 27.00 -22.41 -7.22
N HIS A 132 27.15 -23.69 -7.56
CA HIS A 132 27.32 -24.15 -8.95
C HIS A 132 26.01 -24.10 -9.75
N ASP A 133 24.88 -24.48 -9.16
CA ASP A 133 23.56 -24.40 -9.81
C ASP A 133 23.06 -22.95 -9.98
N VAL A 134 23.38 -22.07 -9.04
CA VAL A 134 23.01 -20.64 -9.10
C VAL A 134 23.78 -19.92 -10.21
N ASP A 135 25.01 -20.34 -10.52
CA ASP A 135 25.76 -19.83 -11.68
C ASP A 135 25.04 -20.16 -13.01
N HIS A 136 24.46 -21.37 -13.14
CA HIS A 136 23.66 -21.77 -14.31
C HIS A 136 22.32 -21.02 -14.41
N LEU A 137 21.65 -20.77 -13.28
CA LEU A 137 20.44 -19.94 -13.23
C LEU A 137 20.73 -18.47 -13.56
N GLY A 138 21.84 -17.92 -13.04
CA GLY A 138 22.30 -16.57 -13.35
C GLY A 138 22.56 -16.37 -14.83
N ALA A 139 23.20 -17.34 -15.49
CA ALA A 139 23.45 -17.31 -16.94
C ALA A 139 22.16 -17.31 -17.78
N SER A 140 21.12 -18.01 -17.33
CA SER A 140 19.81 -18.07 -18.01
C SER A 140 18.93 -16.84 -17.75
N LEU A 141 19.15 -16.12 -16.64
CA LEU A 141 18.42 -14.89 -16.30
C LEU A 141 19.06 -13.62 -16.88
N ARG A 142 20.33 -13.67 -17.29
CA ARG A 142 21.06 -12.55 -17.92
C ARG A 142 20.30 -11.85 -19.07
N PRO A 143 19.65 -12.57 -20.02
CA PRO A 143 18.93 -11.92 -21.11
C PRO A 143 17.72 -11.11 -20.64
N TYR A 144 17.09 -11.53 -19.53
CA TYR A 144 15.89 -10.91 -18.97
C TYR A 144 16.20 -9.90 -17.86
N ALA A 145 17.47 -9.77 -17.47
CA ALA A 145 17.93 -8.88 -16.41
C ALA A 145 17.50 -7.42 -16.62
N GLY A 146 17.68 -6.90 -17.83
CA GLY A 146 17.29 -5.54 -18.19
C GLY A 146 15.78 -5.31 -18.03
N ASP A 147 14.97 -6.26 -18.50
CA ASP A 147 13.52 -6.21 -18.39
C ASP A 147 13.05 -6.31 -16.93
N ILE A 148 13.70 -7.15 -16.12
CA ILE A 148 13.41 -7.28 -14.67
C ILE A 148 13.73 -5.98 -13.95
N ILE A 149 14.91 -5.39 -14.19
CA ILE A 149 15.32 -4.10 -13.62
C ILE A 149 14.33 -3.01 -13.99
N GLN A 150 14.00 -2.89 -15.27
CA GLN A 150 13.11 -1.85 -15.77
C GLN A 150 11.71 -2.00 -15.17
N SER A 151 11.19 -3.23 -15.12
CA SER A 151 9.89 -3.52 -14.50
C SER A 151 9.88 -3.15 -13.01
N LEU A 152 10.98 -3.43 -12.32
CA LEU A 152 11.14 -3.07 -10.91
C LEU A 152 11.16 -1.55 -10.74
N LEU A 153 11.97 -0.81 -11.52
CA LEU A 153 12.00 0.67 -11.50
C LEU A 153 10.62 1.28 -11.78
N VAL A 154 9.88 0.74 -12.75
CA VAL A 154 8.52 1.18 -13.05
C VAL A 154 7.61 0.98 -11.84
N LEU A 155 7.70 -0.16 -11.17
CA LEU A 155 6.92 -0.39 -9.95
C LEU A 155 7.29 0.57 -8.83
N PHE A 156 8.59 0.83 -8.60
CA PHE A 156 9.07 1.84 -7.65
C PHE A 156 8.45 3.22 -7.95
N MET A 157 8.48 3.63 -9.22
CA MET A 157 7.89 4.91 -9.66
C MET A 157 6.37 4.92 -9.50
N GLN A 158 5.68 3.80 -9.70
CA GLN A 158 4.24 3.69 -9.47
C GLN A 158 3.88 3.83 -7.99
N VAL A 159 4.63 3.18 -7.09
CA VAL A 159 4.45 3.33 -5.64
C VAL A 159 4.68 4.78 -5.23
N ALA A 160 5.76 5.42 -5.72
CA ALA A 160 6.02 6.83 -5.49
C ALA A 160 4.91 7.75 -6.02
N ASN A 161 4.38 7.50 -7.23
CA ASN A 161 3.29 8.27 -7.82
C ASN A 161 1.93 8.02 -7.13
N GLY A 162 1.80 6.92 -6.38
CA GLY A 162 0.69 6.66 -5.46
C GLY A 162 0.50 7.79 -4.43
N ALA A 163 1.51 8.63 -4.20
CA ALA A 163 1.45 9.77 -3.29
C ALA A 163 0.32 10.74 -3.65
N LEU A 164 0.15 11.03 -4.93
CA LEU A 164 -0.88 11.98 -5.38
C LEU A 164 -2.28 11.45 -5.06
N HIS A 165 -2.50 10.15 -5.30
CA HIS A 165 -3.76 9.48 -4.98
C HIS A 165 -4.00 9.44 -3.47
N LEU A 166 -2.96 9.19 -2.68
CA LEU A 166 -3.04 9.18 -1.23
C LEU A 166 -3.37 10.58 -0.67
N VAL A 167 -2.76 11.65 -1.19
CA VAL A 167 -3.07 13.04 -0.81
C VAL A 167 -4.53 13.37 -1.12
N MET A 168 -5.03 12.97 -2.29
CA MET A 168 -6.45 13.15 -2.65
C MET A 168 -7.36 12.35 -1.71
N ALA A 169 -7.02 11.09 -1.43
CA ALA A 169 -7.77 10.26 -0.48
C ALA A 169 -7.78 10.89 0.92
N LEU A 170 -6.67 11.50 1.35
CA LEU A 170 -6.55 12.16 2.64
C LEU A 170 -7.38 13.46 2.71
N PHE A 171 -7.43 14.21 1.62
CA PHE A 171 -8.31 15.37 1.47
C PHE A 171 -9.78 14.96 1.58
N ILE A 172 -10.19 13.88 0.93
CA ILE A 172 -11.56 13.36 1.03
C ILE A 172 -11.83 12.82 2.44
N ALA A 173 -10.86 12.11 3.03
CA ALA A 173 -10.96 11.55 4.38
C ALA A 173 -11.15 12.66 5.43
N PHE A 174 -10.54 13.83 5.24
CA PHE A 174 -10.80 15.00 6.09
C PHE A 174 -12.29 15.34 6.17
N PHE A 175 -12.99 15.42 5.03
CA PHE A 175 -14.44 15.66 5.01
C PHE A 175 -15.23 14.49 5.59
N PHE A 176 -14.76 13.26 5.38
CA PHE A 176 -15.38 12.08 5.99
C PHE A 176 -15.23 12.06 7.52
N TRP A 177 -14.11 12.50 8.10
CA TRP A 177 -14.01 12.67 9.55
C TRP A 177 -14.87 13.83 10.05
N LEU A 178 -14.85 14.97 9.33
CA LEU A 178 -15.59 16.17 9.71
C LEU A 178 -17.11 15.94 9.75
N SER A 179 -17.66 15.31 8.72
CA SER A 179 -19.11 15.10 8.53
C SER A 179 -19.56 13.64 8.68
N GLY A 180 -18.67 12.75 9.13
CA GLY A 180 -18.87 11.29 9.07
C GLY A 180 -20.05 10.75 9.86
N SER A 181 -20.46 11.43 10.94
CA SER A 181 -21.66 11.00 11.67
C SER A 181 -22.93 11.18 10.82
N SER A 182 -23.09 12.32 10.16
CA SER A 182 -24.25 12.56 9.29
C SER A 182 -24.24 11.65 8.05
N LEU A 183 -23.06 11.44 7.46
CA LEU A 183 -22.88 10.53 6.33
C LEU A 183 -23.23 9.08 6.72
N GLY A 184 -22.76 8.64 7.89
CA GLY A 184 -23.01 7.31 8.43
C GLY A 184 -24.48 7.06 8.75
N ASP A 185 -25.16 8.05 9.35
CA ASP A 185 -26.60 7.95 9.65
C ASP A 185 -27.43 7.86 8.38
N THR A 186 -27.09 8.65 7.36
CA THR A 186 -27.73 8.61 6.04
C THR A 186 -27.54 7.25 5.36
N LEU A 187 -26.30 6.75 5.35
CA LEU A 187 -25.98 5.45 4.76
C LEU A 187 -26.71 4.32 5.49
N LYS A 188 -26.74 4.37 6.83
CA LYS A 188 -27.48 3.41 7.65
C LYS A 188 -28.98 3.45 7.37
N ALA A 189 -29.57 4.63 7.20
CA ALA A 189 -30.99 4.77 6.86
C ALA A 189 -31.31 4.15 5.49
N VAL A 190 -30.47 4.40 4.47
CA VAL A 190 -30.62 3.81 3.13
C VAL A 190 -30.50 2.28 3.19
N ILE A 191 -29.46 1.75 3.85
CA ILE A 191 -29.26 0.29 3.96
C ILE A 191 -30.40 -0.35 4.75
N THR A 192 -30.88 0.29 5.82
CA THR A 192 -32.02 -0.23 6.61
C THR A 192 -33.29 -0.30 5.78
N ARG A 193 -33.50 0.67 4.88
CA ARG A 193 -34.64 0.67 3.95
C ARG A 193 -34.57 -0.45 2.91
N ILE A 194 -33.36 -0.83 2.47
CA ILE A 194 -33.15 -1.86 1.43
C ILE A 194 -33.09 -3.27 2.04
N ALA A 195 -32.32 -3.46 3.11
CA ALA A 195 -32.01 -4.76 3.72
C ALA A 195 -32.91 -5.11 4.92
N GLY A 196 -33.80 -4.20 5.34
CA GLY A 196 -34.78 -4.45 6.38
C GLY A 196 -34.17 -4.69 7.77
N PRO A 197 -34.81 -5.53 8.63
CA PRO A 197 -34.45 -5.69 10.05
C PRO A 197 -33.01 -6.15 10.31
N HIS A 198 -32.37 -6.83 9.36
CA HIS A 198 -31.03 -7.40 9.51
C HIS A 198 -29.90 -6.43 9.15
N ALA A 199 -30.23 -5.24 8.63
CA ALA A 199 -29.28 -4.24 8.17
C ALA A 199 -28.20 -3.89 9.21
N GLY A 200 -28.59 -3.72 10.48
CA GLY A 200 -27.66 -3.41 11.57
C GLY A 200 -26.63 -4.51 11.80
N ARG A 201 -27.05 -5.78 11.76
CA ARG A 201 -26.15 -6.94 11.91
C ARG A 201 -25.19 -7.06 10.74
N HIS A 202 -25.67 -6.90 9.51
CA HIS A 202 -24.82 -6.96 8.31
C HIS A 202 -23.78 -5.84 8.32
N LEU A 203 -24.18 -4.62 8.67
CA LEU A 203 -23.26 -3.49 8.74
C LEU A 203 -22.18 -3.68 9.82
N HIS A 204 -22.55 -4.30 10.95
CA HIS A 204 -21.59 -4.64 12.00
C HIS A 204 -20.57 -5.69 11.54
N ILE A 205 -21.03 -6.76 10.88
CA ILE A 205 -20.15 -7.83 10.38
C ILE A 205 -19.21 -7.28 9.29
N ILE A 206 -19.74 -6.58 8.28
CA ILE A 206 -18.95 -5.95 7.21
C ILE A 206 -17.92 -5.00 7.82
N GLY A 207 -18.35 -4.20 8.79
CA GLY A 207 -17.48 -3.29 9.52
C GLY A 207 -16.34 -4.00 10.24
N GLY A 208 -16.65 -5.06 10.98
CA GLY A 208 -15.66 -5.89 11.67
C GLY A 208 -14.63 -6.48 10.70
N THR A 209 -15.10 -7.02 9.57
CA THR A 209 -14.22 -7.59 8.53
C THR A 209 -13.31 -6.54 7.91
N VAL A 210 -13.84 -5.36 7.52
CA VAL A 210 -13.04 -4.28 6.94
C VAL A 210 -11.95 -3.82 7.92
N ARG A 211 -12.31 -3.58 9.20
CA ARG A 211 -11.31 -3.21 10.23
C ARG A 211 -10.28 -4.31 10.46
N GLY A 212 -10.71 -5.56 10.57
CA GLY A 212 -9.83 -6.71 10.75
C GLY A 212 -8.81 -6.83 9.63
N THR A 213 -9.26 -6.76 8.37
CA THR A 213 -8.37 -6.82 7.20
C THR A 213 -7.41 -5.64 7.14
N VAL A 214 -7.90 -4.41 7.39
CA VAL A 214 -7.05 -3.20 7.35
C VAL A 214 -5.97 -3.24 8.43
N TYR A 215 -6.33 -3.59 9.67
CA TYR A 215 -5.36 -3.73 10.75
C TYR A 215 -4.40 -4.89 10.54
N GLY A 216 -4.86 -5.99 9.93
CA GLY A 216 -4.00 -7.09 9.50
C GLY A 216 -2.94 -6.62 8.51
N ILE A 217 -3.36 -5.96 7.42
CA ILE A 217 -2.45 -5.45 6.38
C ILE A 217 -1.49 -4.40 6.94
N LEU A 218 -1.98 -3.45 7.74
CA LEU A 218 -1.12 -2.42 8.34
C LEU A 218 -0.11 -3.02 9.32
N GLY A 219 -0.56 -3.94 10.16
CA GLY A 219 0.29 -4.61 11.15
C GLY A 219 1.40 -5.41 10.48
N THR A 220 1.06 -6.21 9.46
CA THR A 220 2.06 -6.96 8.70
C THR A 220 3.00 -6.03 7.93
N ALA A 221 2.49 -4.97 7.31
CA ALA A 221 3.30 -3.98 6.59
C ALA A 221 4.36 -3.33 7.49
N ILE A 222 3.96 -2.89 8.69
CA ILE A 222 4.88 -2.26 9.64
C ILE A 222 5.94 -3.24 10.10
N ILE A 223 5.55 -4.44 10.53
CA ILE A 223 6.49 -5.47 11.01
C ILE A 223 7.45 -5.86 9.88
N GLN A 224 6.94 -6.14 8.68
CA GLN A 224 7.74 -6.51 7.52
C GLN A 224 8.72 -5.40 7.13
N GLY A 225 8.28 -4.15 7.11
CA GLY A 225 9.14 -3.01 6.78
C GLY A 225 10.27 -2.82 7.78
N ILE A 226 9.96 -2.91 9.08
CA ILE A 226 10.95 -2.81 10.16
C ILE A 226 11.95 -3.96 10.07
N LEU A 227 11.48 -5.21 9.97
CA LEU A 227 12.35 -6.38 9.87
C LEU A 227 13.24 -6.35 8.62
N THR A 228 12.69 -5.90 7.49
CA THR A 228 13.45 -5.74 6.24
C THR A 228 14.51 -4.65 6.38
N GLY A 229 14.16 -3.51 6.96
CA GLY A 229 15.10 -2.42 7.20
C GLY A 229 16.23 -2.82 8.14
N ILE A 230 15.91 -3.49 9.25
CA ILE A 230 16.91 -4.02 10.18
C ILE A 230 17.79 -5.08 9.49
N GLY A 231 17.18 -5.99 8.73
CA GLY A 231 17.91 -7.02 7.98
C GLY A 231 18.96 -6.41 7.05
N PHE A 232 18.58 -5.42 6.24
CA PHE A 232 19.53 -4.77 5.33
C PHE A 232 20.53 -3.86 6.02
N TRP A 233 20.17 -3.29 7.17
CA TRP A 233 21.12 -2.53 7.97
C TRP A 233 22.23 -3.44 8.51
N LEU A 234 21.88 -4.64 8.99
CA LEU A 234 22.83 -5.64 9.46
C LEU A 234 23.75 -6.17 8.36
N THR A 235 23.27 -6.26 7.12
CA THR A 235 24.08 -6.68 5.97
C THR A 235 24.95 -5.57 5.38
N GLY A 236 24.89 -4.34 5.92
CA GLY A 236 25.70 -3.22 5.45
C GLY A 236 25.22 -2.56 4.14
N LEU A 237 23.96 -2.77 3.74
CA LEU A 237 23.41 -2.16 2.53
C LEU A 237 23.40 -0.63 2.67
N SER A 238 23.66 0.10 1.58
CA SER A 238 23.77 1.56 1.60
C SER A 238 22.47 2.30 1.96
N GLU A 239 21.29 1.70 1.77
CA GLU A 239 19.98 2.36 1.91
C GLU A 239 18.90 1.49 2.61
N PRO A 240 19.14 1.01 3.84
CA PRO A 240 18.28 0.02 4.49
C PRO A 240 16.88 0.57 4.82
N VAL A 241 16.78 1.85 5.17
CA VAL A 241 15.51 2.52 5.46
C VAL A 241 14.62 2.59 4.23
N MET A 242 15.20 2.88 3.05
CA MET A 242 14.45 2.97 1.81
C MET A 242 13.81 1.61 1.45
N PHE A 243 14.59 0.53 1.52
CA PHE A 243 14.07 -0.82 1.26
C PHE A 243 13.07 -1.28 2.32
N GLY A 244 13.25 -0.89 3.59
CA GLY A 244 12.27 -1.13 4.64
C GLY A 244 10.92 -0.44 4.38
N VAL A 245 10.94 0.84 4.00
CA VAL A 245 9.74 1.60 3.62
C VAL A 245 9.08 0.98 2.40
N LEU A 246 9.86 0.64 1.38
CA LEU A 246 9.36 -0.04 0.19
C LEU A 246 8.69 -1.38 0.54
N ALA A 247 9.33 -2.19 1.38
CA ALA A 247 8.77 -3.47 1.84
C ALA A 247 7.47 -3.29 2.60
N ALA A 248 7.32 -2.22 3.38
CA ALA A 248 6.06 -1.90 4.05
C ALA A 248 4.94 -1.59 3.04
N PHE A 249 5.20 -0.77 2.03
CA PHE A 249 4.19 -0.44 1.00
C PHE A 249 3.86 -1.64 0.11
N LEU A 250 4.87 -2.44 -0.26
CA LEU A 250 4.66 -3.64 -1.06
C LEU A 250 4.02 -4.78 -0.26
N ALA A 251 3.99 -4.74 1.06
CA ALA A 251 3.31 -5.76 1.89
C ALA A 251 1.81 -5.91 1.59
N VAL A 252 1.19 -4.89 0.97
CA VAL A 252 -0.19 -4.97 0.48
C VAL A 252 -0.31 -5.99 -0.66
N LEU A 253 0.75 -6.19 -1.43
CA LEU A 253 0.82 -7.18 -2.49
C LEU A 253 1.27 -8.53 -1.90
N PRO A 254 0.60 -9.65 -2.22
CA PRO A 254 0.99 -10.98 -1.73
C PRO A 254 2.44 -11.37 -2.05
N ILE A 255 2.99 -10.86 -3.15
CA ILE A 255 4.38 -11.08 -3.59
C ILE A 255 5.32 -9.93 -3.23
N GLY A 256 4.93 -9.05 -2.30
CA GLY A 256 5.66 -7.82 -2.00
C GLY A 256 7.04 -8.03 -1.39
N ALA A 257 7.17 -8.95 -0.44
CA ALA A 257 8.45 -9.18 0.25
C ALA A 257 9.55 -9.74 -0.68
N PRO A 258 9.30 -10.81 -1.48
CA PRO A 258 10.30 -11.28 -2.45
C PRO A 258 10.72 -10.20 -3.44
N LEU A 259 9.79 -9.31 -3.80
CA LEU A 259 10.07 -8.23 -4.75
C LEU A 259 11.06 -7.20 -4.22
N VAL A 260 11.17 -7.07 -2.90
CA VAL A 260 12.17 -6.22 -2.25
C VAL A 260 13.46 -6.99 -2.00
N TRP A 261 13.34 -8.21 -1.47
CA TRP A 261 14.51 -8.98 -1.03
C TRP A 261 15.35 -9.52 -2.17
N VAL A 262 14.74 -10.03 -3.25
CA VAL A 262 15.51 -10.58 -4.38
C VAL A 262 16.42 -9.51 -5.00
N PRO A 263 15.93 -8.32 -5.39
CA PRO A 263 16.79 -7.30 -5.98
C PRO A 263 17.81 -6.72 -5.00
N ALA A 264 17.44 -6.56 -3.72
CA ALA A 264 18.37 -6.07 -2.70
C ALA A 264 19.47 -7.09 -2.37
N SER A 265 19.17 -8.38 -2.42
CA SER A 265 20.16 -9.45 -2.21
C SER A 265 21.12 -9.53 -3.39
N LEU A 266 20.62 -9.41 -4.62
CA LEU A 266 21.45 -9.29 -5.82
C LEU A 266 22.37 -8.05 -5.76
N TRP A 267 21.87 -6.94 -5.20
CA TRP A 267 22.68 -5.76 -4.96
C TRP A 267 23.83 -6.05 -3.98
N LEU A 268 23.53 -6.65 -2.83
CA LEU A 268 24.53 -7.00 -1.81
C LEU A 268 25.60 -7.96 -2.32
N LEU A 269 25.28 -8.83 -3.29
CA LEU A 269 26.25 -9.76 -3.86
C LEU A 269 27.24 -9.09 -4.82
N ALA A 270 26.94 -7.88 -5.31
CA ALA A 270 27.81 -7.15 -6.22
C ALA A 270 28.61 -6.02 -5.55
N ASP A 271 28.21 -5.60 -4.35
CA ASP A 271 29.01 -4.74 -3.47
C ASP A 271 30.06 -5.58 -2.71
#